data_AF-A0A9P7DW21-F1
#
_entry.id   AF-A0A9P7DW21-F1
#
_cell.length_a   1.000
_cell.length_b   1.000
_cell.length_c   1.000
_cell.angle_alpha   90.00
_cell.angle_beta   90.00
_cell.angle_gamma   90.00
#
_symmetry.space_group_name_H-M   'P 1'
#
loop_
_entity.id
_entity.type
_entity.pdbx_description
1 polymer ?
#
loop_
_entity_poly.entity_id
_entity_poly.type
_entity_poly.pdbx_seq_one_letter_code
_entity_poly.pdbx_strand_id
1 'polypeptide(L)'
;MGNTVHPMHSSFVNADLVECFLRFLPDFQCLASTILTSKAIYNVFQQHPRSVVRSVAYNLIGPALPQALRFVRCKNAQLYYKPVDELLGEDDIQKNPVLSSEDITSLVGISTSVQELESLFSWRMKDRRFKTSQLSLAESTRFQKAMYRMSLFSAVYGCNAHESAIGSDSDQEEIDSALEEAKTLRKGFFGSLSTPELRDIQWVETFLRGVITRDYGVCFSTIPPEIYSPESSFVLYCAPHHVIDVYKRGLDCITEWDSDITEEILFYNDFIIEPLTSVLVDRTEQPLLPVTQKQPIIDEIVGEHDRCSQCRSDTVKCLDLWGPSNWGYLWGTPPLYSIEQLLKGHVGANLADRAHFLALLCETPAEDLVGGLFDYKTPAYSTWNKADWLCPQCLEKFVRDHLHIWYLGQKVKRGDVIPDNCWYGYNCRTQTHRLAHAQKLNHWCEPTRGDAPPTNV
;
A
#
# COMPACT_ATOMS: atom_id res chain seq x y z
N MET A 1 22.09 62.23 -31.32
CA MET A 1 20.91 61.38 -31.09
C MET A 1 21.32 60.25 -30.16
N GLY A 2 21.30 60.51 -28.85
CA GLY A 2 21.61 59.52 -27.82
C GLY A 2 20.32 59.07 -27.18
N ASN A 3 19.85 57.88 -27.54
CA ASN A 3 18.73 57.24 -26.85
C ASN A 3 19.26 56.66 -25.54
N THR A 4 19.21 57.46 -24.48
CA THR A 4 19.26 56.97 -23.10
C THR A 4 18.04 56.10 -22.87
N VAL A 5 18.24 54.79 -22.96
CA VAL A 5 17.28 53.79 -22.48
C VAL A 5 17.18 53.99 -20.97
N HIS A 6 16.12 54.65 -20.51
CA HIS A 6 15.79 54.66 -19.10
C HIS A 6 15.61 53.21 -18.66
N PRO A 7 16.22 52.76 -17.55
CA PRO A 7 15.88 51.47 -16.97
C PRO A 7 14.38 51.50 -16.72
N MET A 8 13.63 50.58 -17.34
CA MET A 8 12.25 50.36 -16.99
C MET A 8 12.23 50.12 -15.48
N HIS A 9 11.78 51.12 -14.73
CA HIS A 9 11.33 50.93 -13.36
C HIS A 9 10.27 49.83 -13.45
N SER A 10 10.67 48.62 -13.08
CA SER A 10 9.82 47.44 -13.04
C SER A 10 8.50 47.84 -12.39
N SER A 11 7.44 47.85 -13.19
CA SER A 11 6.10 48.19 -12.74
C SER A 11 5.72 47.23 -11.62
N PHE A 12 5.71 47.75 -10.39
CA PHE A 12 4.92 47.31 -9.23
C PHE A 12 4.31 45.91 -9.37
N VAL A 13 5.13 44.86 -9.26
CA VAL A 13 4.55 43.61 -8.76
C VAL A 13 4.32 43.88 -7.28
N ASN A 14 3.05 44.09 -6.91
CA ASN A 14 2.66 44.37 -5.54
C ASN A 14 3.24 43.27 -4.63
N ALA A 15 4.10 43.64 -3.68
CA ALA A 15 4.81 42.71 -2.81
C ALA A 15 3.84 41.80 -2.04
N ASP A 16 2.68 42.34 -1.64
CA ASP A 16 1.64 41.59 -0.94
C ASP A 16 1.02 40.51 -1.85
N LEU A 17 0.83 40.80 -3.14
CA LEU A 17 0.35 39.81 -4.11
C LEU A 17 1.38 38.71 -4.37
N VAL A 18 2.68 39.05 -4.39
CA VAL A 18 3.76 38.06 -4.51
C VAL A 18 3.82 37.19 -3.26
N GLU A 19 3.77 37.78 -2.06
CA GLU A 19 3.76 36.99 -0.82
C GLU A 19 2.56 36.06 -0.79
N CYS A 20 1.37 36.57 -1.14
CA CYS A 20 0.15 35.78 -1.26
C CYS A 20 0.35 34.60 -2.21
N PHE A 21 0.85 34.84 -3.42
CA PHE A 21 1.14 33.79 -4.41
C PHE A 21 2.13 32.74 -3.86
N LEU A 22 3.23 33.18 -3.24
CA LEU A 22 4.24 32.28 -2.66
C LEU A 22 3.64 31.36 -1.56
N ARG A 23 2.67 31.87 -0.79
CA ARG A 23 1.98 31.12 0.26
C ARG A 23 0.98 30.08 -0.28
N PHE A 24 0.58 30.17 -1.55
CA PHE A 24 -0.31 29.20 -2.21
C PHE A 24 0.44 28.15 -3.04
N LEU A 25 1.77 28.18 -3.06
CA LEU A 25 2.55 27.15 -3.74
C LEU A 25 2.33 25.78 -3.08
N PRO A 26 2.17 24.71 -3.86
CA PRO A 26 1.75 23.41 -3.34
C PRO A 26 2.86 22.70 -2.55
N ASP A 27 4.13 22.92 -2.92
CA ASP A 27 5.26 22.21 -2.35
C ASP A 27 6.56 23.05 -2.39
N PHE A 28 7.60 22.51 -1.75
CA PHE A 28 8.91 23.16 -1.65
C PHE A 28 9.67 23.20 -2.98
N GLN A 29 9.40 22.30 -3.91
CA GLN A 29 10.01 22.30 -5.24
C GLN A 29 9.48 23.46 -6.08
N CYS A 30 8.17 23.71 -6.03
CA CYS A 30 7.50 24.85 -6.62
C CYS A 30 8.01 26.16 -5.99
N LEU A 31 8.16 26.21 -4.66
CA LEU A 31 8.75 27.36 -3.96
C LEU A 31 10.16 27.64 -4.46
N ALA A 32 11.05 26.65 -4.43
CA ALA A 32 12.43 26.78 -4.88
C ALA A 32 12.51 27.27 -6.33
N SER A 33 11.73 26.65 -7.23
CA SER A 33 11.69 27.05 -8.64
C SER A 33 11.19 28.49 -8.81
N THR A 34 10.13 28.86 -8.09
CA THR A 34 9.50 30.19 -8.17
C THR A 34 10.44 31.29 -7.70
N ILE A 35 11.11 31.13 -6.56
CA ILE A 35 12.02 32.16 -6.04
C ILE A 35 13.27 32.35 -6.90
N LEU A 36 13.62 31.36 -7.73
CA LEU A 36 14.73 31.44 -8.68
C LEU A 36 14.37 32.14 -10.00
N THR A 37 13.09 32.44 -10.25
CA THR A 37 12.67 33.08 -11.52
C THR A 37 13.01 34.57 -11.61
N SER A 38 13.06 35.29 -10.49
CA SER A 38 13.31 36.75 -10.47
C SER A 38 13.82 37.24 -9.12
N LYS A 39 14.75 38.20 -9.15
CA LYS A 39 15.24 38.89 -7.95
C LYS A 39 14.13 39.59 -7.17
N ALA A 40 13.09 40.10 -7.84
CA ALA A 40 11.97 40.76 -7.18
C ALA A 40 11.17 39.77 -6.31
N ILE A 41 10.89 38.57 -6.84
CA ILE A 41 10.19 37.50 -6.12
C ILE A 41 11.05 37.00 -4.95
N TYR A 42 12.34 36.77 -5.20
CA TYR A 42 13.28 36.38 -4.16
C TYR A 42 13.33 37.41 -3.01
N ASN A 43 13.35 38.70 -3.32
CA ASN A 43 13.36 39.75 -2.31
C ASN A 43 12.10 39.74 -1.44
N VAL A 44 10.92 39.50 -2.02
CA VAL A 44 9.67 39.33 -1.24
C VAL A 44 9.76 38.11 -0.34
N PHE A 45 10.25 36.97 -0.87
CA PHE A 45 10.47 35.78 -0.06
C PHE A 45 11.42 36.04 1.12
N GLN A 46 12.52 36.76 0.90
CA GLN A 46 13.50 37.12 1.95
C GLN A 46 12.92 37.99 3.06
N GLN A 47 11.88 38.80 2.76
CA GLN A 47 11.19 39.61 3.78
C GLN A 47 10.24 38.77 4.65
N HIS A 48 9.66 37.70 4.09
CA HIS A 48 8.63 36.88 4.76
C HIS A 48 8.90 35.35 4.73
N PRO A 49 10.14 34.86 4.95
CA PRO A 49 10.48 33.47 4.67
C PRO A 49 9.71 32.51 5.59
N ARG A 50 9.52 32.88 6.86
CA ARG A 50 8.80 32.04 7.85
C ARG A 50 7.34 31.82 7.49
N SER A 51 6.64 32.89 7.09
CA SER A 51 5.23 32.86 6.69
C SER A 51 5.05 31.99 5.45
N VAL A 52 5.88 32.23 4.42
CA VAL A 52 5.86 31.49 3.16
C VAL A 52 6.19 30.01 3.38
N VAL A 53 7.30 29.69 4.04
CA VAL A 53 7.74 28.30 4.28
C VAL A 53 6.71 27.52 5.10
N ARG A 54 6.10 28.13 6.12
CA ARG A 54 5.03 27.48 6.89
C ARG A 54 3.78 27.24 6.07
N SER A 55 3.36 28.21 5.25
CA SER A 55 2.21 28.04 4.36
C SER A 55 2.45 26.94 3.34
N VAL A 56 3.65 26.85 2.74
CA VAL A 56 4.01 25.77 1.82
C VAL A 56 4.05 24.41 2.53
N ALA A 57 4.59 24.33 3.75
CA ALA A 57 4.54 23.10 4.56
C ALA A 57 3.09 22.67 4.85
N TYR A 58 2.20 23.64 5.13
CA TYR A 58 0.78 23.37 5.32
C TYR A 58 0.07 22.97 4.03
N ASN A 59 0.44 23.50 2.87
CA ASN A 59 -0.15 23.08 1.61
C ASN A 59 0.29 21.65 1.24
N LEU A 60 1.52 21.29 1.60
CA LEU A 60 2.09 19.95 1.36
C LEU A 60 1.45 18.87 2.25
N ILE A 61 1.28 19.16 3.55
CA ILE A 61 0.85 18.18 4.57
C ILE A 61 -0.62 18.38 4.98
N GLY A 62 -1.18 19.56 4.76
CA GLY A 62 -2.51 19.90 5.24
C GLY A 62 -2.62 20.03 6.77
N PRO A 63 -3.82 19.80 7.33
CA PRO A 63 -4.09 19.94 8.76
C PRO A 63 -3.30 18.99 9.68
N ALA A 64 -2.64 17.97 9.12
CA ALA A 64 -1.81 17.01 9.87
C ALA A 64 -0.36 17.50 10.10
N LEU A 65 -0.02 18.74 9.70
CA LEU A 65 1.33 19.31 9.83
C LEU A 65 1.90 19.24 11.26
N PRO A 66 1.14 19.49 12.36
CA PRO A 66 1.68 19.36 13.70
C PRO A 66 2.18 17.94 14.02
N GLN A 67 1.45 16.91 13.58
CA GLN A 67 1.81 15.51 13.78
C GLN A 67 3.04 15.14 12.94
N ALA A 68 3.09 15.57 11.68
CA ALA A 68 4.24 15.35 10.80
C ALA A 68 5.53 15.99 11.35
N LEU A 69 5.43 17.24 11.83
CA LEU A 69 6.56 17.94 12.44
C LEU A 69 7.01 17.30 13.75
N ARG A 70 6.07 16.77 14.56
CA ARG A 70 6.38 16.05 15.79
C ARG A 70 7.23 14.83 15.47
N PHE A 71 6.79 14.03 14.50
CA PHE A 71 7.54 12.89 13.99
C PHE A 71 8.94 13.28 13.53
N VAL A 72 9.06 14.23 12.60
CA VAL A 72 10.34 14.62 12.01
C VAL A 72 11.32 15.11 13.07
N ARG A 73 10.87 15.94 14.00
CA ARG A 73 11.75 16.51 15.02
C ARG A 73 12.19 15.49 16.07
N CYS A 74 11.28 14.63 16.52
CA CYS A 74 11.65 13.55 17.44
C CYS A 74 12.63 12.57 16.77
N LYS A 75 12.42 12.26 15.48
CA LYS A 75 13.32 11.41 14.69
C LYS A 75 14.70 12.05 14.53
N ASN A 76 14.78 13.30 14.09
CA ASN A 76 16.05 14.00 13.87
C ASN A 76 16.82 14.21 15.19
N ALA A 77 16.11 14.44 16.30
CA ALA A 77 16.71 14.55 17.62
C ALA A 77 17.00 13.19 18.29
N GLN A 78 16.70 12.07 17.62
CA GLN A 78 16.94 10.71 18.12
C GLN A 78 16.38 10.48 19.53
N LEU A 79 15.14 10.92 19.77
CA LEU A 79 14.48 10.80 21.08
C LEU A 79 13.97 9.37 21.34
N TYR A 80 14.86 8.39 21.30
CA TYR A 80 14.55 6.98 21.50
C TYR A 80 14.20 6.65 22.95
N TYR A 81 13.27 5.72 23.15
CA TYR A 81 12.87 5.21 24.47
C TYR A 81 12.48 6.29 25.49
N LYS A 82 11.95 7.41 25.03
CA LYS A 82 11.48 8.48 25.90
C LYS A 82 10.01 8.30 26.29
N PRO A 83 9.64 8.56 27.55
CA PRO A 83 8.25 8.73 27.94
C PRO A 83 7.53 9.77 27.07
N VAL A 84 6.23 9.58 26.83
CA VAL A 84 5.46 10.43 25.90
C VAL A 84 5.40 11.91 26.30
N ASP A 85 5.52 12.20 27.60
CA ASP A 85 5.57 13.54 28.19
C ASP A 85 6.94 14.21 28.05
N GLU A 86 8.01 13.46 27.80
CA GLU A 86 9.32 13.98 27.42
C GLU A 86 9.42 14.27 25.91
N LEU A 87 8.49 13.75 25.10
CA LEU A 87 8.42 14.03 23.67
C LEU A 87 7.83 15.42 23.41
N LEU A 88 8.19 16.02 22.27
CA LEU A 88 7.60 17.28 21.82
C LEU A 88 6.07 17.17 21.72
N GLY A 89 5.32 18.07 22.36
CA GLY A 89 3.86 18.11 22.26
C GLY A 89 3.36 18.64 20.92
N GLU A 90 2.18 18.20 20.47
CA GLU A 90 1.56 18.74 19.24
C GLU A 90 1.27 20.25 19.36
N ASP A 91 0.92 20.73 20.57
CA ASP A 91 0.65 22.14 20.86
C ASP A 91 1.91 23.02 20.78
N ASP A 92 3.07 22.49 21.20
CA ASP A 92 4.34 23.23 21.14
C ASP A 92 4.80 23.49 19.71
N ILE A 93 4.40 22.60 18.80
CA ILE A 93 4.66 22.71 17.36
C ILE A 93 3.65 23.67 16.72
N GLN A 94 2.44 23.78 17.28
CA GLN A 94 1.44 24.72 16.79
C GLN A 94 1.84 26.18 17.07
N LYS A 95 2.63 26.46 18.11
CA LYS A 95 3.17 27.79 18.49
C LYS A 95 4.20 28.39 17.51
N ASN A 96 4.23 27.90 16.28
CA ASN A 96 4.99 28.42 15.14
C ASN A 96 6.53 28.45 15.32
N PRO A 97 7.17 27.31 15.61
CA PRO A 97 8.62 27.22 15.59
C PRO A 97 9.15 27.38 14.15
N VAL A 98 10.35 27.94 14.03
CA VAL A 98 11.05 28.07 12.73
C VAL A 98 11.31 26.68 12.16
N LEU A 99 11.01 26.48 10.87
CA LEU A 99 11.30 25.25 10.15
C LEU A 99 12.76 25.28 9.67
N SER A 100 13.55 24.29 10.09
CA SER A 100 14.92 24.12 9.60
C SER A 100 14.94 23.48 8.20
N SER A 101 16.07 23.56 7.50
CA SER A 101 16.24 22.86 6.22
C SER A 101 16.12 21.34 6.37
N GLU A 102 16.53 20.81 7.52
CA GLU A 102 16.40 19.40 7.88
C GLU A 102 14.93 19.02 8.10
N ASP A 103 14.15 19.86 8.81
CA ASP A 103 12.71 19.69 8.97
C ASP A 103 12.03 19.59 7.60
N ILE A 104 12.35 20.52 6.70
CA ILE A 104 11.77 20.57 5.34
C ILE A 104 12.12 19.32 4.54
N THR A 105 13.38 18.91 4.56
CA THR A 105 13.84 17.73 3.80
C THR A 105 13.13 16.46 4.27
N SER A 106 13.11 16.24 5.60
CA SER A 106 12.43 15.09 6.19
C SER A 106 10.92 15.13 5.97
N LEU A 107 10.27 16.30 6.03
CA LEU A 107 8.85 16.47 5.72
C LEU A 107 8.51 16.09 4.28
N VAL A 108 9.30 16.56 3.30
CA VAL A 108 9.09 16.21 1.88
C VAL A 108 9.25 14.71 1.65
N GLY A 109 10.25 14.10 2.30
CA GLY A 109 10.47 12.65 2.23
C GLY A 109 9.25 11.87 2.72
N ILE A 110 8.80 12.14 3.95
CA ILE A 110 7.68 11.40 4.54
C ILE A 110 6.34 11.71 3.86
N SER A 111 6.11 12.95 3.42
CA SER A 111 4.83 13.34 2.80
C SER A 111 4.58 12.58 1.51
N THR A 112 5.64 12.33 0.73
CA THR A 112 5.55 11.59 -0.53
C THR A 112 5.03 10.18 -0.28
N SER A 113 5.64 9.45 0.67
CA SER A 113 5.19 8.10 1.02
C SER A 113 3.77 8.09 1.62
N VAL A 114 3.44 9.05 2.48
CA VAL A 114 2.10 9.14 3.09
C VAL A 114 1.01 9.45 2.05
N GLN A 115 1.28 10.33 1.07
CA GLN A 115 0.33 10.64 0.00
C GLN A 115 0.10 9.44 -0.95
N GLU A 116 1.15 8.67 -1.22
CA GLU A 116 1.03 7.43 -1.99
C GLU A 116 0.22 6.37 -1.23
N LEU A 117 0.51 6.19 0.07
CA LEU A 117 -0.27 5.29 0.93
C LEU A 117 -1.72 5.76 1.10
N GLU A 118 -1.98 7.06 1.15
CA GLU A 118 -3.33 7.62 1.17
C GLU A 118 -4.07 7.31 -0.14
N SER A 119 -3.39 7.44 -1.28
CA SER A 119 -3.96 7.10 -2.58
C SER A 119 -4.28 5.62 -2.69
N LEU A 120 -3.38 4.76 -2.21
CA LEU A 120 -3.59 3.31 -2.06
C LEU A 120 -4.77 2.99 -1.13
N PHE A 121 -4.84 3.65 0.03
CA PHE A 121 -5.92 3.51 1.00
C PHE A 121 -7.26 3.92 0.40
N SER A 122 -7.33 5.09 -0.21
CA SER A 122 -8.54 5.60 -0.86
C SER A 122 -9.00 4.68 -1.98
N TRP A 123 -8.07 4.22 -2.82
CA TRP A 123 -8.36 3.31 -3.91
C TRP A 123 -8.92 1.97 -3.39
N ARG A 124 -8.43 1.46 -2.26
CA ARG A 124 -8.90 0.17 -1.71
C ARG A 124 -10.15 0.29 -0.82
N MET A 125 -10.26 1.36 -0.06
CA MET A 125 -11.18 1.51 1.08
C MET A 125 -12.30 2.54 0.83
N LYS A 126 -12.18 3.40 -0.19
CA LYS A 126 -13.18 4.44 -0.49
C LYS A 126 -13.74 4.34 -1.91
N ASP A 127 -12.89 4.43 -2.92
CA ASP A 127 -13.30 4.42 -4.33
C ASP A 127 -12.32 3.63 -5.20
N ARG A 128 -12.73 2.42 -5.56
CA ARG A 128 -11.96 1.49 -6.40
C ARG A 128 -11.75 1.94 -7.86
N ARG A 129 -12.33 3.07 -8.26
CA ARG A 129 -12.29 3.59 -9.64
C ARG A 129 -11.07 4.46 -9.92
N PHE A 130 -10.46 5.06 -8.89
CA PHE A 130 -9.37 6.02 -9.04
C PHE A 130 -8.14 5.59 -8.26
N LYS A 131 -6.96 5.63 -8.91
CA LYS A 131 -5.66 5.31 -8.27
C LYS A 131 -5.11 6.46 -7.40
N THR A 132 -5.75 7.62 -7.41
CA THR A 132 -5.40 8.81 -6.62
C THR A 132 -6.41 9.03 -5.51
N SER A 133 -5.98 9.57 -4.37
CA SER A 133 -6.87 9.81 -3.22
C SER A 133 -8.16 10.54 -3.61
N GLN A 134 -9.29 9.93 -3.27
CA GLN A 134 -10.64 10.51 -3.30
C GLN A 134 -11.15 10.79 -1.88
N LEU A 135 -10.29 10.72 -0.86
CA LEU A 135 -10.67 11.05 0.52
C LEU A 135 -11.14 12.49 0.59
N SER A 136 -12.19 12.75 1.36
CA SER A 136 -12.55 14.11 1.74
C SER A 136 -11.43 14.71 2.61
N LEU A 137 -11.40 16.04 2.75
CA LEU A 137 -10.41 16.70 3.60
C LEU A 137 -10.41 16.16 5.04
N ALA A 138 -11.57 15.82 5.59
CA ALA A 138 -11.69 15.27 6.94
C ALA A 138 -11.20 13.81 7.04
N GLU A 139 -11.48 12.99 6.04
CA GLU A 139 -10.99 11.61 5.95
C GLU A 139 -9.46 11.58 5.75
N SER A 140 -8.94 12.40 4.83
CA SER A 140 -7.49 12.57 4.60
C SER A 140 -6.78 13.07 5.86
N THR A 141 -7.36 14.04 6.57
CA THR A 141 -6.79 14.52 7.83
C THR A 141 -6.70 13.41 8.89
N ARG A 142 -7.75 12.58 9.06
CA ARG A 142 -7.72 11.44 9.99
C ARG A 142 -6.64 10.42 9.59
N PHE A 143 -6.62 10.03 8.31
CA PHE A 143 -5.64 9.09 7.77
C PHE A 143 -4.20 9.58 7.99
N GLN A 144 -3.89 10.82 7.61
CA GLN A 144 -2.55 11.37 7.74
C GLN A 144 -2.12 11.53 9.20
N LYS A 145 -3.02 11.98 10.10
CA LYS A 145 -2.72 12.03 11.54
C LYS A 145 -2.37 10.66 12.10
N ALA A 146 -3.13 9.63 11.74
CA ALA A 146 -2.83 8.25 12.13
C ALA A 146 -1.46 7.81 11.59
N MET A 147 -1.19 8.02 10.29
CA MET A 147 0.10 7.69 9.67
C MET A 147 1.30 8.37 10.35
N TYR A 148 1.23 9.67 10.63
CA TYR A 148 2.33 10.40 11.27
C TYR A 148 2.51 9.99 12.74
N ARG A 149 1.43 9.66 13.46
CA ARG A 149 1.52 9.14 14.84
C ARG A 149 2.11 7.75 14.90
N MET A 150 1.74 6.86 13.97
CA MET A 150 2.40 5.55 13.83
C MET A 150 3.86 5.72 13.46
N SER A 151 4.19 6.65 12.55
CA SER A 151 5.59 6.92 12.18
C SER A 151 6.41 7.46 13.35
N LEU A 152 5.82 8.33 14.18
CA LEU A 152 6.42 8.77 15.45
C LEU A 152 6.63 7.60 16.41
N PHE A 153 5.63 6.75 16.58
CA PHE A 153 5.71 5.57 17.44
C PHE A 153 6.86 4.64 17.03
N SER A 154 6.95 4.28 15.75
CA SER A 154 8.05 3.43 15.24
C SER A 154 9.41 4.13 15.31
N ALA A 155 9.48 5.44 15.11
CA ALA A 155 10.75 6.16 15.24
C ALA A 155 11.26 6.23 16.69
N VAL A 156 10.37 6.28 17.68
CA VAL A 156 10.73 6.43 19.10
C VAL A 156 10.93 5.07 19.80
N TYR A 157 10.17 4.04 19.41
CA TYR A 157 10.13 2.75 20.10
C TYR A 157 10.39 1.53 19.20
N GLY A 158 10.66 1.76 17.91
CA GLY A 158 10.88 0.72 16.90
C GLY A 158 12.34 0.30 16.73
N CYS A 159 12.69 -0.15 15.53
CA CYS A 159 13.99 -0.76 15.20
C CYS A 159 15.21 0.05 15.69
N ASN A 160 15.33 1.31 15.27
CA ASN A 160 16.47 2.15 15.65
C ASN A 160 16.57 2.39 17.18
N ALA A 161 15.43 2.40 17.87
CA ALA A 161 15.43 2.59 19.32
C ALA A 161 16.04 1.35 19.97
N HIS A 162 15.57 0.16 19.58
CA HIS A 162 16.04 -1.13 20.09
C HIS A 162 17.54 -1.34 19.92
N GLU A 163 18.07 -1.07 18.72
CA GLU A 163 19.51 -1.13 18.44
C GLU A 163 20.34 -0.21 19.36
N SER A 164 19.73 0.87 19.86
CA SER A 164 20.38 1.81 20.78
C SER A 164 20.31 1.35 22.25
N ALA A 165 19.34 0.50 22.60
CA ALA A 165 19.10 0.09 23.99
C ALA A 165 19.74 -1.25 24.36
N ILE A 166 19.81 -2.19 23.40
CA ILE A 166 20.35 -3.53 23.64
C ILE A 166 21.71 -3.65 22.97
N GLY A 167 22.74 -3.93 23.77
CA GLY A 167 24.08 -4.19 23.24
C GLY A 167 24.16 -5.58 22.62
N SER A 168 25.11 -5.80 21.70
CA SER A 168 25.36 -7.13 21.11
C SER A 168 25.70 -8.22 22.12
N ASP A 169 26.10 -7.82 23.33
CA ASP A 169 26.57 -8.69 24.40
C ASP A 169 25.59 -8.75 25.59
N SER A 170 24.36 -8.23 25.42
CA SER A 170 23.34 -8.24 26.48
C SER A 170 22.88 -9.67 26.80
N ASP A 171 22.67 -9.95 28.08
CA ASP A 171 22.14 -11.24 28.53
C ASP A 171 20.59 -11.27 28.48
N GLN A 172 20.01 -12.46 28.70
CA GLN A 172 18.57 -12.64 28.64
C GLN A 172 17.80 -11.80 29.68
N GLU A 173 18.38 -11.57 30.86
CA GLU A 173 17.71 -10.80 31.92
C GLU A 173 17.66 -9.31 31.54
N GLU A 174 18.74 -8.79 30.93
CA GLU A 174 18.77 -7.44 30.36
C GLU A 174 17.75 -7.27 29.23
N ILE A 175 17.67 -8.26 28.32
CA ILE A 175 16.72 -8.26 27.20
C ILE A 175 15.28 -8.27 27.72
N ASP A 176 14.95 -9.14 28.68
CA ASP A 176 13.61 -9.23 29.27
C ASP A 176 13.23 -7.92 29.98
N SER A 177 14.16 -7.32 30.73
CA SER A 177 13.95 -6.02 31.38
C SER A 177 13.69 -4.90 30.37
N ALA A 178 14.48 -4.83 29.29
CA ALA A 178 14.31 -3.85 28.23
C ALA A 178 12.97 -4.02 27.48
N LEU A 179 12.53 -5.26 27.29
CA LEU A 179 11.24 -5.56 26.67
C LEU A 179 10.06 -5.09 27.53
N GLU A 180 10.10 -5.31 28.84
CA GLU A 180 9.04 -4.85 29.76
C GLU A 180 8.99 -3.33 29.89
N GLU A 181 10.15 -2.67 29.90
CA GLU A 181 10.23 -1.20 29.81
C GLU A 181 9.63 -0.71 28.49
N ALA A 182 10.00 -1.34 27.36
CA ALA A 182 9.47 -1.00 26.05
C ALA A 182 7.94 -1.14 26.00
N LYS A 183 7.37 -2.23 26.51
CA LYS A 183 5.91 -2.42 26.61
C LYS A 183 5.23 -1.33 27.42
N THR A 184 5.83 -0.96 28.54
CA THR A 184 5.31 0.12 29.41
C THR A 184 5.28 1.45 28.69
N LEU A 185 6.38 1.82 28.02
CA LEU A 185 6.48 3.06 27.25
C LEU A 185 5.51 3.09 26.06
N ARG A 186 5.42 1.97 25.31
CA ARG A 186 4.51 1.83 24.17
C ARG A 186 3.05 1.97 24.58
N LYS A 187 2.65 1.32 25.69
CA LYS A 187 1.31 1.47 26.28
C LYS A 187 1.06 2.90 26.74
N GLY A 188 2.04 3.54 27.37
CA GLY A 188 1.98 4.95 27.78
C GLY A 188 1.73 5.91 26.61
N PHE A 189 2.41 5.68 25.47
CA PHE A 189 2.22 6.47 24.25
C PHE A 189 0.76 6.42 23.77
N PHE A 190 0.18 5.23 23.57
CA PHE A 190 -1.22 5.10 23.15
C PHE A 190 -2.21 5.56 24.24
N GLY A 191 -1.84 5.41 25.51
CA GLY A 191 -2.60 5.92 26.66
C GLY A 191 -2.84 7.43 26.60
N SER A 192 -1.93 8.19 25.98
CA SER A 192 -2.03 9.64 25.80
C SER A 192 -3.02 10.10 24.70
N LEU A 193 -3.45 9.19 23.82
CA LEU A 193 -4.31 9.51 22.68
C LEU A 193 -5.80 9.28 23.01
N SER A 194 -6.70 10.04 22.39
CA SER A 194 -8.14 9.82 22.55
C SER A 194 -8.62 8.53 21.88
N THR A 195 -9.76 7.98 22.30
CA THR A 195 -10.29 6.74 21.70
C THR A 195 -10.53 6.85 20.18
N PRO A 196 -11.12 7.93 19.63
CA PRO A 196 -11.25 8.07 18.18
C PRO A 196 -9.91 7.99 17.44
N GLU A 197 -8.86 8.60 18.00
CA GLU A 197 -7.51 8.57 17.40
C GLU A 197 -6.90 7.17 17.43
N LEU A 198 -7.14 6.41 18.50
CA LEU A 198 -6.74 4.99 18.57
C LEU A 198 -7.46 4.15 17.52
N ARG A 199 -8.75 4.42 17.25
CA ARG A 199 -9.50 3.72 16.19
C ARG A 199 -9.01 4.07 14.79
N ASP A 200 -8.66 5.33 14.55
CA ASP A 200 -8.04 5.75 13.29
C ASP A 200 -6.70 5.02 13.08
N ILE A 201 -5.85 4.96 14.11
CA ILE A 201 -4.57 4.23 14.06
C ILE A 201 -4.79 2.73 13.83
N GLN A 202 -5.69 2.10 14.60
CA GLN A 202 -5.99 0.66 14.46
C GLN A 202 -6.44 0.32 13.03
N TRP A 203 -7.25 1.19 12.42
CA TRP A 203 -7.75 1.00 11.06
C TRP A 203 -6.66 1.17 9.99
N VAL A 204 -5.82 2.20 10.11
CA VAL A 204 -4.68 2.38 9.21
C VAL A 204 -3.71 1.21 9.32
N GLU A 205 -3.41 0.77 10.54
CA GLU A 205 -2.52 -0.36 10.81
C GLU A 205 -3.03 -1.64 10.14
N THR A 206 -4.31 -1.96 10.34
CA THR A 206 -4.96 -3.14 9.72
C THR A 206 -4.84 -3.08 8.19
N PHE A 207 -5.05 -1.89 7.60
CA PHE A 207 -4.89 -1.69 6.18
C PHE A 207 -3.43 -1.89 5.73
N LEU A 208 -2.45 -1.30 6.42
CA LEU A 208 -1.04 -1.43 6.06
C LEU A 208 -0.58 -2.89 6.14
N ARG A 209 -1.01 -3.64 7.15
CA ARG A 209 -0.78 -5.09 7.22
C ARG A 209 -1.37 -5.80 6.02
N GLY A 210 -2.61 -5.51 5.66
CA GLY A 210 -3.25 -6.10 4.47
C GLY A 210 -2.50 -5.79 3.17
N VAL A 211 -1.85 -4.62 3.06
CA VAL A 211 -0.99 -4.28 1.92
C VAL A 211 0.26 -5.16 1.89
N ILE A 212 0.88 -5.42 3.05
CA ILE A 212 2.09 -6.26 3.15
C ILE A 212 1.74 -7.73 2.93
N THR A 213 0.70 -8.26 3.58
CA THR A 213 0.32 -9.68 3.53
C THR A 213 -0.36 -10.07 2.22
N ARG A 214 -0.37 -9.18 1.23
CA ARG A 214 -0.82 -9.45 -0.14
C ARG A 214 -0.22 -10.75 -0.70
N ASP A 215 0.98 -11.15 -0.29
CA ASP A 215 1.57 -12.44 -0.67
C ASP A 215 0.84 -13.68 -0.15
N TYR A 216 -0.15 -13.59 0.75
CA TYR A 216 -0.84 -14.76 1.31
C TYR A 216 -2.28 -14.95 0.82
N GLY A 217 -2.78 -14.13 -0.10
CA GLY A 217 -4.12 -14.34 -0.69
C GLY A 217 -5.28 -14.16 0.29
N VAL A 218 -5.17 -13.28 1.30
CA VAL A 218 -6.27 -13.01 2.25
C VAL A 218 -7.06 -11.76 1.80
N CYS A 219 -8.40 -11.84 1.84
CA CYS A 219 -9.26 -10.70 1.52
C CYS A 219 -9.19 -9.64 2.65
N PHE A 220 -9.00 -8.37 2.30
CA PHE A 220 -8.91 -7.24 3.25
C PHE A 220 -10.11 -7.13 4.21
N SER A 221 -11.30 -7.57 3.77
CA SER A 221 -12.52 -7.52 4.57
C SER A 221 -12.60 -8.61 5.65
N THR A 222 -11.66 -9.56 5.69
CA THR A 222 -11.76 -10.75 6.56
C THR A 222 -10.44 -11.18 7.19
N ILE A 223 -9.39 -10.35 7.26
CA ILE A 223 -8.14 -10.76 7.91
C ILE A 223 -8.45 -11.05 9.39
N PRO A 224 -8.43 -12.33 9.83
CA PRO A 224 -8.57 -12.63 11.23
C PRO A 224 -7.31 -12.14 11.94
N PRO A 225 -7.40 -11.64 13.18
CA PRO A 225 -6.24 -11.21 13.97
C PRO A 225 -5.17 -12.30 14.17
N GLU A 226 -5.50 -13.54 13.85
CA GLU A 226 -4.71 -14.74 14.14
C GLU A 226 -3.75 -15.14 13.00
N ILE A 227 -3.79 -14.44 11.85
CA ILE A 227 -2.97 -14.75 10.66
C ILE A 227 -2.07 -13.56 10.31
N TYR A 228 -1.33 -13.05 11.29
CA TYR A 228 -0.32 -12.02 11.01
C TYR A 228 1.05 -12.65 10.82
N SER A 229 1.69 -12.26 9.73
CA SER A 229 3.04 -12.72 9.40
C SER A 229 4.06 -11.85 10.15
N PRO A 230 5.14 -12.43 10.72
CA PRO A 230 6.20 -11.68 11.41
C PRO A 230 6.76 -10.52 10.58
N GLU A 231 6.85 -10.73 9.26
CA GLU A 231 7.33 -9.73 8.29
C GLU A 231 6.50 -8.45 8.35
N SER A 232 5.17 -8.59 8.43
CA SER A 232 4.28 -7.43 8.46
C SER A 232 4.45 -6.59 9.71
N SER A 233 4.71 -7.25 10.84
CA SER A 233 5.03 -6.58 12.10
C SER A 233 6.37 -5.86 12.04
N PHE A 234 7.37 -6.47 11.41
CA PHE A 234 8.70 -5.88 11.26
C PHE A 234 8.70 -4.64 10.37
N VAL A 235 7.99 -4.65 9.24
CA VAL A 235 7.92 -3.45 8.38
C VAL A 235 7.36 -2.26 9.15
N LEU A 236 6.30 -2.48 9.93
CA LEU A 236 5.69 -1.43 10.76
C LEU A 236 6.58 -1.02 11.95
N TYR A 237 7.36 -1.96 12.48
CA TYR A 237 8.36 -1.73 13.51
C TYR A 237 9.52 -0.86 13.03
N CYS A 238 10.01 -1.05 11.80
CA CYS A 238 11.01 -0.19 11.19
C CYS A 238 10.41 1.19 10.87
N ALA A 239 9.41 1.22 9.98
CA ALA A 239 8.68 2.43 9.65
C ALA A 239 7.39 2.15 8.85
N PRO A 240 6.22 2.67 9.26
CA PRO A 240 4.96 2.43 8.55
C PRO A 240 4.95 2.91 7.10
N HIS A 241 5.77 3.90 6.76
CA HIS A 241 5.87 4.40 5.39
C HIS A 241 6.65 3.47 4.45
N HIS A 242 7.47 2.53 4.96
CA HIS A 242 8.16 1.53 4.13
C HIS A 242 7.18 0.54 3.47
N VAL A 243 5.93 0.47 3.93
CA VAL A 243 4.87 -0.34 3.32
C VAL A 243 4.72 -0.02 1.82
N ILE A 244 4.93 1.23 1.41
CA ILE A 244 4.82 1.59 -0.01
C ILE A 244 5.95 1.00 -0.86
N ASP A 245 7.14 0.86 -0.27
CA ASP A 245 8.28 0.24 -0.94
C ASP A 245 8.04 -1.26 -1.10
N VAL A 246 7.55 -1.91 -0.05
CA VAL A 246 7.14 -3.32 -0.08
C VAL A 246 6.04 -3.53 -1.13
N TYR A 247 5.05 -2.64 -1.18
CA TYR A 247 3.99 -2.70 -2.18
C TYR A 247 4.53 -2.62 -3.62
N LYS A 248 5.55 -1.80 -3.86
CA LYS A 248 6.12 -1.56 -5.19
C LYS A 248 7.16 -2.60 -5.60
N ARG A 249 7.93 -3.13 -4.66
CA ARG A 249 9.15 -3.91 -4.91
C ARG A 249 9.15 -5.31 -4.28
N GLY A 250 8.15 -5.64 -3.48
CA GLY A 250 8.13 -6.86 -2.67
C GLY A 250 8.93 -6.72 -1.38
N LEU A 251 8.93 -7.77 -0.55
CA LEU A 251 9.62 -7.82 0.75
C LEU A 251 11.15 -7.71 0.62
N ASP A 252 11.73 -8.12 -0.52
CA ASP A 252 13.17 -8.05 -0.79
C ASP A 252 13.77 -6.65 -0.70
N CYS A 253 12.95 -5.58 -0.70
CA CYS A 253 13.45 -4.23 -0.51
C CYS A 253 13.87 -3.92 0.93
N ILE A 254 13.53 -4.78 1.90
CA ILE A 254 13.90 -4.65 3.30
C ILE A 254 15.18 -5.46 3.53
N THR A 255 16.33 -4.82 3.35
CA THR A 255 17.65 -5.48 3.45
C THR A 255 18.03 -5.92 4.86
N GLU A 256 17.32 -5.40 5.88
CA GLU A 256 17.56 -5.64 7.30
C GLU A 256 16.76 -6.83 7.85
N TRP A 257 15.88 -7.43 7.04
CA TRP A 257 15.13 -8.61 7.46
C TRP A 257 16.01 -9.86 7.39
N ASP A 258 16.39 -10.38 8.56
CA ASP A 258 16.97 -11.71 8.70
C ASP A 258 15.98 -12.62 9.43
N SER A 259 15.46 -13.61 8.71
CA SER A 259 14.49 -14.58 9.25
C SER A 259 15.06 -15.44 10.37
N ASP A 260 16.38 -15.49 10.51
CA ASP A 260 17.06 -16.35 11.47
C ASP A 260 17.26 -15.67 12.85
N ILE A 261 16.93 -14.38 12.98
CA ILE A 261 17.05 -13.64 14.26
C ILE A 261 15.79 -13.84 15.11
N THR A 262 15.75 -14.95 15.85
CA THR A 262 14.60 -15.30 16.70
C THR A 262 14.40 -14.39 17.91
N GLU A 263 15.46 -13.74 18.39
CA GLU A 263 15.40 -12.89 19.59
C GLU A 263 14.73 -11.54 19.32
N GLU A 264 14.92 -10.98 18.13
CA GLU A 264 14.28 -9.72 17.71
C GLU A 264 12.76 -9.86 17.51
N ILE A 265 12.27 -11.08 17.20
CA ILE A 265 10.83 -11.37 17.04
C ILE A 265 10.02 -10.87 18.23
N LEU A 266 10.58 -10.97 19.45
CA LEU A 266 9.90 -10.55 20.67
C LEU A 266 9.62 -9.03 20.71
N PHE A 267 10.43 -8.21 20.05
CA PHE A 267 10.31 -6.75 20.10
C PHE A 267 9.33 -6.20 19.08
N TYR A 268 9.21 -6.86 17.93
CA TYR A 268 8.34 -6.40 16.86
C TYR A 268 7.01 -7.15 16.76
N ASN A 269 6.88 -8.36 17.32
CA ASN A 269 5.61 -9.06 17.27
C ASN A 269 4.49 -8.25 17.95
N ASP A 270 3.38 -8.06 17.24
CA ASP A 270 2.27 -7.18 17.63
C ASP A 270 2.68 -5.77 18.11
N PHE A 271 3.82 -5.24 17.63
CA PHE A 271 4.45 -3.99 18.09
C PHE A 271 3.48 -2.81 18.26
N ILE A 272 2.56 -2.63 17.32
CA ILE A 272 1.53 -1.58 17.36
C ILE A 272 0.23 -2.11 17.98
N ILE A 273 -0.20 -3.31 17.59
CA ILE A 273 -1.52 -3.86 17.94
C ILE A 273 -1.65 -4.19 19.42
N GLU A 274 -0.64 -4.82 20.04
CA GLU A 274 -0.69 -5.21 21.45
C GLU A 274 -0.88 -3.99 22.36
N PRO A 275 -0.01 -2.96 22.35
CA PRO A 275 -0.14 -1.85 23.28
C PRO A 275 -1.38 -0.99 22.97
N LEU A 276 -1.75 -0.85 21.69
CA LEU A 276 -2.98 -0.16 21.30
C LEU A 276 -4.23 -0.89 21.83
N THR A 277 -4.30 -2.21 21.63
CA THR A 277 -5.45 -3.02 22.07
C THR A 277 -5.53 -3.06 23.59
N SER A 278 -4.41 -3.13 24.28
CA SER A 278 -4.32 -3.04 25.75
C SER A 278 -4.98 -1.75 26.27
N VAL A 279 -4.70 -0.60 25.67
CA VAL A 279 -5.33 0.68 26.04
C VAL A 279 -6.83 0.71 25.74
N LEU A 280 -7.27 0.13 24.61
CA LEU A 280 -8.70 0.04 24.30
C LEU A 280 -9.44 -0.87 25.30
N VAL A 281 -8.86 -2.01 25.66
CA VAL A 281 -9.41 -2.92 26.68
C VAL A 281 -9.53 -2.23 28.03
N ASP A 282 -8.50 -1.50 28.46
CA ASP A 282 -8.53 -0.71 29.70
C ASP A 282 -9.65 0.35 29.69
N ARG A 283 -9.97 0.88 28.51
CA ARG A 283 -11.08 1.83 28.31
C ARG A 283 -12.44 1.15 28.15
N THR A 284 -12.53 -0.17 28.28
CA THR A 284 -13.74 -0.99 28.08
C THR A 284 -14.34 -0.86 26.67
N GLU A 285 -13.49 -0.58 25.68
CA GLU A 285 -13.85 -0.44 24.28
C GLU A 285 -14.00 -1.80 23.59
N GLN A 286 -15.03 -1.95 22.75
CA GLN A 286 -15.28 -3.20 22.02
C GLN A 286 -14.23 -3.43 20.91
N PRO A 287 -13.86 -4.68 20.59
CA PRO A 287 -13.04 -4.95 19.41
C PRO A 287 -13.70 -4.40 18.14
N LEU A 288 -12.90 -3.86 17.21
CA LEU A 288 -13.41 -3.53 15.88
C LEU A 288 -13.83 -4.83 15.19
N LEU A 289 -15.11 -4.95 14.82
CA LEU A 289 -15.59 -6.07 14.03
C LEU A 289 -15.38 -5.77 12.54
N PRO A 290 -14.96 -6.74 11.70
CA PRO A 290 -14.36 -6.43 10.40
C PRO A 290 -15.28 -5.82 9.32
N VAL A 291 -16.61 -5.87 9.43
CA VAL A 291 -17.49 -5.62 8.25
C VAL A 291 -18.78 -4.83 8.52
N THR A 292 -19.23 -4.66 9.76
CA THR A 292 -20.62 -4.19 10.01
C THR A 292 -20.76 -2.81 10.66
N GLN A 293 -19.66 -2.10 10.92
CA GLN A 293 -19.69 -0.77 11.56
C GLN A 293 -19.09 0.32 10.69
N LYS A 294 -19.54 1.56 10.94
CA LYS A 294 -19.02 2.80 10.36
C LYS A 294 -17.49 2.80 10.50
N GLN A 295 -16.78 2.83 9.38
CA GLN A 295 -15.32 2.81 9.38
C GLN A 295 -14.78 4.10 10.04
N PRO A 296 -13.78 4.04 10.93
CA PRO A 296 -13.30 5.22 11.67
C PRO A 296 -12.88 6.39 10.77
N ILE A 297 -12.25 6.07 9.64
CA ILE A 297 -11.69 7.04 8.70
C ILE A 297 -12.64 7.38 7.55
N ILE A 298 -13.42 6.42 7.04
CA ILE A 298 -14.26 6.61 5.85
C ILE A 298 -15.69 6.94 6.26
N ASP A 299 -16.17 8.09 5.83
CA ASP A 299 -17.54 8.53 6.09
C ASP A 299 -18.53 7.97 5.06
N GLU A 300 -18.09 7.81 3.81
CA GLU A 300 -18.88 7.30 2.70
C GLU A 300 -18.01 6.48 1.72
N ILE A 301 -18.51 5.31 1.32
CA ILE A 301 -17.87 4.44 0.34
C ILE A 301 -18.55 4.61 -1.02
N VAL A 302 -17.76 4.96 -2.04
CA VAL A 302 -18.27 5.14 -3.40
C VAL A 302 -18.54 3.78 -4.03
N GLY A 303 -19.78 3.56 -4.46
CA GLY A 303 -20.21 2.29 -5.02
C GLY A 303 -20.48 1.22 -3.97
N GLU A 304 -20.85 1.60 -2.74
CA GLU A 304 -21.25 0.68 -1.65
C GLU A 304 -22.31 -0.35 -2.08
N HIS A 305 -23.20 0.07 -2.97
CA HIS A 305 -24.31 -0.72 -3.48
C HIS A 305 -24.02 -1.38 -4.82
N ASP A 306 -22.79 -1.22 -5.35
CA ASP A 306 -22.40 -1.86 -6.60
C ASP A 306 -22.43 -3.38 -6.41
N ARG A 307 -22.95 -4.07 -7.44
CA ARG A 307 -23.06 -5.53 -7.48
C ARG A 307 -22.23 -6.09 -8.63
N CYS A 308 -21.90 -7.38 -8.55
CA CYS A 308 -21.32 -8.09 -9.68
C CYS A 308 -22.23 -7.95 -10.91
N SER A 309 -21.65 -7.54 -12.03
CA SER A 309 -22.35 -7.30 -13.30
C SER A 309 -22.95 -8.59 -13.88
N GLN A 310 -22.38 -9.74 -13.50
CA GLN A 310 -22.69 -11.04 -14.08
C GLN A 310 -23.64 -11.86 -13.20
N CYS A 311 -23.23 -12.23 -11.98
CA CYS A 311 -24.09 -13.02 -11.11
C CYS A 311 -25.13 -12.20 -10.35
N ARG A 312 -24.98 -10.87 -10.28
CA ARG A 312 -25.86 -9.95 -9.51
C ARG A 312 -25.99 -10.31 -8.02
N SER A 313 -25.11 -11.17 -7.50
CA SER A 313 -25.14 -11.63 -6.11
C SER A 313 -25.04 -10.48 -5.13
N ASP A 314 -25.79 -10.59 -4.04
CA ASP A 314 -25.75 -9.69 -2.89
C ASP A 314 -24.67 -10.07 -1.87
N THR A 315 -24.03 -11.24 -2.02
CA THR A 315 -23.01 -11.75 -1.09
C THR A 315 -21.69 -11.00 -1.19
N VAL A 316 -21.31 -10.55 -2.39
CA VAL A 316 -20.11 -9.76 -2.63
C VAL A 316 -20.51 -8.48 -3.33
N LYS A 317 -20.36 -7.37 -2.62
CA LYS A 317 -20.72 -6.02 -3.06
C LYS A 317 -19.57 -5.07 -2.83
N CYS A 318 -19.73 -3.83 -3.29
CA CYS A 318 -18.84 -2.74 -2.90
C CYS A 318 -17.39 -2.97 -3.36
N LEU A 319 -16.42 -2.73 -2.47
CA LEU A 319 -14.98 -2.69 -2.73
C LEU A 319 -14.38 -4.07 -3.04
N ASP A 320 -15.14 -5.15 -2.89
CA ASP A 320 -14.70 -6.52 -3.21
C ASP A 320 -15.07 -6.93 -4.65
N LEU A 321 -15.43 -5.97 -5.50
CA LEU A 321 -15.61 -6.16 -6.94
C LEU A 321 -14.36 -5.74 -7.72
N TRP A 322 -14.07 -6.49 -8.80
CA TRP A 322 -12.90 -6.33 -9.64
C TRP A 322 -13.26 -5.80 -11.03
N GLY A 323 -12.51 -4.81 -11.49
CA GLY A 323 -12.66 -4.16 -12.79
C GLY A 323 -11.34 -3.54 -13.26
N PRO A 324 -11.28 -2.96 -14.47
CA PRO A 324 -10.04 -2.48 -15.07
C PRO A 324 -9.22 -1.54 -14.19
N SER A 325 -9.89 -0.71 -13.39
CA SER A 325 -9.23 0.25 -12.52
C SER A 325 -8.59 -0.37 -11.29
N ASN A 326 -8.89 -1.62 -10.92
CA ASN A 326 -8.35 -2.30 -9.73
C ASN A 326 -7.71 -3.68 -9.97
N TRP A 327 -7.60 -4.13 -11.23
CA TRP A 327 -6.91 -5.39 -11.55
C TRP A 327 -5.45 -5.43 -11.16
N GLY A 328 -4.77 -4.28 -11.11
CA GLY A 328 -3.38 -4.20 -10.62
C GLY A 328 -3.17 -4.75 -9.21
N TYR A 329 -4.23 -4.86 -8.38
CA TYR A 329 -4.16 -5.49 -7.05
C TYR A 329 -4.28 -7.01 -7.04
N LEU A 330 -4.72 -7.64 -8.13
CA LEU A 330 -5.08 -9.05 -8.11
C LEU A 330 -3.90 -9.99 -7.82
N TRP A 331 -2.65 -9.56 -8.08
CA TRP A 331 -1.44 -10.38 -7.90
C TRP A 331 -1.15 -10.88 -6.47
N GLY A 332 -2.04 -10.65 -5.51
CA GLY A 332 -1.98 -11.27 -4.19
C GLY A 332 -3.36 -11.43 -3.54
N THR A 333 -4.40 -11.54 -4.37
CA THR A 333 -5.74 -11.84 -3.89
C THR A 333 -6.25 -13.12 -4.56
N PRO A 334 -7.15 -13.87 -3.90
CA PRO A 334 -7.96 -14.86 -4.59
C PRO A 334 -8.84 -14.07 -5.55
N PRO A 335 -8.59 -14.16 -6.87
CA PRO A 335 -8.39 -15.43 -7.58
C PRO A 335 -6.98 -15.71 -8.14
N LEU A 336 -6.06 -14.75 -8.21
CA LEU A 336 -4.78 -14.96 -8.94
C LEU A 336 -3.66 -15.51 -8.07
N TYR A 337 -3.77 -15.47 -6.74
CA TYR A 337 -2.75 -16.01 -5.82
C TYR A 337 -2.37 -17.47 -6.15
N SER A 338 -3.35 -18.28 -6.56
CA SER A 338 -3.14 -19.67 -6.98
C SER A 338 -3.48 -19.88 -8.45
N ILE A 339 -3.03 -18.99 -9.33
CA ILE A 339 -3.38 -19.04 -10.76
C ILE A 339 -3.05 -20.40 -11.43
N GLU A 340 -2.01 -21.10 -10.97
CA GLU A 340 -1.71 -22.48 -11.40
C GLU A 340 -2.85 -23.46 -11.12
N GLN A 341 -3.57 -23.29 -10.00
CA GLN A 341 -4.73 -24.12 -9.63
C GLN A 341 -5.99 -23.78 -10.45
N LEU A 342 -5.97 -22.64 -11.15
CA LEU A 342 -7.01 -22.28 -12.11
C LEU A 342 -6.80 -22.92 -13.47
N LEU A 343 -5.66 -23.55 -13.72
CA LEU A 343 -5.42 -24.26 -14.97
C LEU A 343 -6.29 -25.51 -15.08
N LYS A 344 -6.79 -25.77 -16.29
CA LYS A 344 -7.61 -26.96 -16.57
C LYS A 344 -6.76 -28.24 -16.55
N GLY A 345 -7.30 -29.31 -15.98
CA GLY A 345 -6.69 -30.65 -16.02
C GLY A 345 -5.29 -30.69 -15.42
N HIS A 346 -4.31 -31.10 -16.22
CA HIS A 346 -2.93 -31.37 -15.82
C HIS A 346 -1.90 -30.40 -16.43
N VAL A 347 -2.33 -29.30 -17.08
CA VAL A 347 -1.38 -28.40 -17.77
C VAL A 347 -0.49 -27.60 -16.83
N GLY A 348 -0.92 -27.35 -15.58
CA GLY A 348 -0.07 -26.76 -14.55
C GLY A 348 1.16 -27.61 -14.20
N ALA A 349 1.13 -28.91 -14.50
CA ALA A 349 2.24 -29.84 -14.32
C ALA A 349 2.90 -30.27 -15.65
N ASN A 350 2.66 -29.54 -16.75
CA ASN A 350 3.25 -29.86 -18.05
C ASN A 350 4.79 -29.64 -18.03
N LEU A 351 5.57 -30.70 -18.26
CA LEU A 351 7.03 -30.62 -18.17
C LEU A 351 7.69 -29.72 -19.23
N ALA A 352 7.05 -29.47 -20.37
CA ALA A 352 7.61 -28.67 -21.45
C ALA A 352 7.26 -27.18 -21.32
N ASP A 353 6.01 -26.87 -20.94
CA ASP A 353 5.49 -25.51 -20.96
C ASP A 353 5.46 -24.82 -19.59
N ARG A 354 5.51 -25.55 -18.47
CA ARG A 354 5.31 -24.96 -17.13
C ARG A 354 6.27 -23.82 -16.83
N ALA A 355 7.58 -24.03 -16.98
CA ALA A 355 8.57 -23.00 -16.66
C ALA A 355 8.37 -21.73 -17.50
N HIS A 356 8.05 -21.91 -18.78
CA HIS A 356 7.77 -20.79 -19.68
C HIS A 356 6.46 -20.06 -19.33
N PHE A 357 5.41 -20.80 -19.00
CA PHE A 357 4.14 -20.23 -18.53
C PHE A 357 4.34 -19.40 -17.25
N LEU A 358 5.09 -19.91 -16.28
CA LEU A 358 5.38 -19.19 -15.04
C LEU A 358 6.22 -17.94 -15.28
N ALA A 359 7.27 -18.03 -16.11
CA ALA A 359 8.05 -16.86 -16.50
C ALA A 359 7.18 -15.78 -17.14
N LEU A 360 6.31 -16.16 -18.08
CA LEU A 360 5.38 -15.24 -18.72
C LEU A 360 4.41 -14.60 -17.72
N LEU A 361 3.88 -15.37 -16.76
CA LEU A 361 3.02 -14.84 -15.72
C LEU A 361 3.74 -13.83 -14.82
N CYS A 362 4.97 -14.14 -14.37
CA CYS A 362 5.79 -13.23 -13.57
C CYS A 362 6.07 -11.91 -14.29
N GLU A 363 6.22 -11.95 -15.62
CA GLU A 363 6.48 -10.77 -16.45
C GLU A 363 5.20 -10.00 -16.83
N THR A 364 4.00 -10.57 -16.60
CA THR A 364 2.73 -9.96 -17.03
C THR A 364 2.03 -9.26 -15.86
N PRO A 365 1.85 -7.92 -15.90
CA PRO A 365 1.03 -7.22 -14.92
C PRO A 365 -0.41 -7.77 -14.88
N ALA A 366 -1.05 -7.80 -13.71
CA ALA A 366 -2.38 -8.41 -13.56
C ALA A 366 -3.44 -7.70 -14.42
N GLU A 367 -3.30 -6.39 -14.61
CA GLU A 367 -4.17 -5.60 -15.49
C GLU A 367 -4.05 -6.03 -16.97
N ASP A 368 -2.85 -6.37 -17.42
CA ASP A 368 -2.59 -6.87 -18.78
C ASP A 368 -3.03 -8.33 -18.94
N LEU A 369 -2.81 -9.16 -17.92
CA LEU A 369 -3.28 -10.54 -17.90
C LEU A 369 -4.81 -10.58 -18.02
N VAL A 370 -5.53 -9.97 -17.06
CA VAL A 370 -7.00 -10.01 -17.05
C VAL A 370 -7.56 -9.26 -18.26
N GLY A 371 -6.97 -8.12 -18.62
CA GLY A 371 -7.35 -7.40 -19.82
C GLY A 371 -7.18 -8.22 -21.09
N GLY A 372 -6.09 -8.97 -21.20
CA GLY A 372 -5.82 -9.86 -22.34
C GLY A 372 -6.73 -11.08 -22.38
N LEU A 373 -7.22 -11.60 -21.24
CA LEU A 373 -8.21 -12.69 -21.23
C LEU A 373 -9.50 -12.30 -21.97
N PHE A 374 -9.91 -11.04 -21.90
CA PHE A 374 -11.07 -10.54 -22.65
C PHE A 374 -10.87 -10.54 -24.17
N ASP A 375 -9.62 -10.43 -24.65
CA ASP A 375 -9.32 -10.51 -26.09
C ASP A 375 -9.48 -11.95 -26.62
N TYR A 376 -9.39 -12.96 -25.74
CA TYR A 376 -9.54 -14.38 -26.07
C TYR A 376 -10.88 -14.97 -25.57
N LYS A 377 -11.84 -14.11 -25.28
CA LYS A 377 -13.14 -14.46 -24.72
C LYS A 377 -13.94 -15.40 -25.64
N THR A 378 -14.42 -16.50 -25.09
CA THR A 378 -15.25 -17.47 -25.82
C THR A 378 -16.69 -16.98 -26.01
N PRO A 379 -17.46 -17.52 -26.98
CA PRO A 379 -18.85 -17.11 -27.24
C PRO A 379 -19.79 -17.21 -26.02
N ALA A 380 -19.52 -18.14 -25.09
CA ALA A 380 -20.29 -18.30 -23.85
C ALA A 380 -20.25 -17.06 -22.95
N TYR A 381 -19.22 -16.21 -23.12
CA TYR A 381 -19.01 -14.97 -22.38
C TYR A 381 -19.29 -13.73 -23.25
N SER A 382 -19.97 -13.88 -24.39
CA SER A 382 -20.22 -12.79 -25.35
C SER A 382 -20.81 -11.52 -24.73
N THR A 383 -21.65 -11.64 -23.70
CA THR A 383 -22.26 -10.52 -22.96
C THR A 383 -21.34 -9.85 -21.92
N TRP A 384 -20.20 -10.45 -21.58
CA TRP A 384 -19.26 -9.91 -20.59
C TRP A 384 -18.38 -8.83 -21.21
N ASN A 385 -18.24 -7.68 -20.57
CA ASN A 385 -17.43 -6.58 -21.04
C ASN A 385 -16.20 -6.38 -20.17
N LYS A 386 -15.11 -5.90 -20.78
CA LYS A 386 -13.88 -5.56 -20.07
C LYS A 386 -14.12 -4.57 -18.92
N ALA A 387 -15.10 -3.67 -19.07
CA ALA A 387 -15.48 -2.66 -18.08
C ALA A 387 -16.41 -3.18 -16.97
N ASP A 388 -16.83 -4.45 -17.01
CA ASP A 388 -17.72 -5.01 -16.00
C ASP A 388 -17.01 -5.14 -14.65
N TRP A 389 -17.77 -4.91 -13.59
CA TRP A 389 -17.37 -5.22 -12.22
C TRP A 389 -17.73 -6.66 -11.88
N LEU A 390 -16.73 -7.48 -11.56
CA LEU A 390 -16.89 -8.91 -11.30
C LEU A 390 -16.60 -9.23 -9.83
N CYS A 391 -17.42 -10.07 -9.20
CA CYS A 391 -17.05 -10.66 -7.91
C CYS A 391 -15.90 -11.67 -8.07
N PRO A 392 -15.18 -12.03 -6.98
CA PRO A 392 -14.07 -12.98 -7.02
C PRO A 392 -14.43 -14.29 -7.71
N GLN A 393 -15.62 -14.84 -7.45
CA GLN A 393 -16.06 -16.12 -8.04
C GLN A 393 -16.29 -16.01 -9.56
N CYS A 394 -16.87 -14.89 -10.03
CA CYS A 394 -17.07 -14.68 -11.46
C CYS A 394 -15.74 -14.45 -12.18
N LEU A 395 -14.83 -13.71 -11.57
CA LEU A 395 -13.49 -13.49 -12.10
C LEU A 395 -12.68 -14.78 -12.14
N GLU A 396 -12.68 -15.58 -11.06
CA GLU A 396 -12.01 -16.88 -11.00
C GLU A 396 -12.49 -17.81 -12.11
N LYS A 397 -13.81 -17.94 -12.26
CA LYS A 397 -14.41 -18.74 -13.34
C LYS A 397 -13.96 -18.25 -14.71
N PHE A 398 -13.97 -16.93 -14.93
CA PHE A 398 -13.54 -16.34 -16.19
C PHE A 398 -12.06 -16.64 -16.49
N VAL A 399 -11.19 -16.49 -15.49
CA VAL A 399 -9.76 -16.82 -15.61
C VAL A 399 -9.58 -18.31 -15.93
N ARG A 400 -10.19 -19.20 -15.15
CA ARG A 400 -10.14 -20.67 -15.36
C ARG A 400 -10.54 -21.08 -16.78
N ASP A 401 -11.56 -20.44 -17.33
CA ASP A 401 -12.08 -20.77 -18.65
C ASP A 401 -11.24 -20.22 -19.83
N HIS A 402 -10.41 -19.19 -19.62
CA HIS A 402 -9.70 -18.51 -20.72
C HIS A 402 -8.18 -18.50 -20.61
N LEU A 403 -7.61 -18.80 -19.44
CA LEU A 403 -6.17 -18.70 -19.19
C LEU A 403 -5.32 -19.55 -20.16
N HIS A 404 -5.79 -20.76 -20.46
CA HIS A 404 -5.12 -21.64 -21.42
C HIS A 404 -5.17 -21.12 -22.86
N ILE A 405 -6.25 -20.45 -23.26
CA ILE A 405 -6.42 -19.84 -24.59
C ILE A 405 -5.52 -18.61 -24.71
N TRP A 406 -5.50 -17.77 -23.68
CA TRP A 406 -4.63 -16.61 -23.61
C TRP A 406 -3.16 -17.01 -23.73
N TYR A 407 -2.72 -18.03 -23.00
CA TYR A 407 -1.33 -18.51 -23.08
C TYR A 407 -0.95 -18.96 -24.49
N LEU A 408 -1.81 -19.75 -25.16
CA LEU A 408 -1.60 -20.13 -26.56
C LEU A 408 -1.53 -18.90 -27.49
N GLY A 409 -2.40 -17.92 -27.26
CA GLY A 409 -2.38 -16.66 -27.98
C GLY A 409 -1.06 -15.90 -27.80
N GLN A 410 -0.49 -15.89 -26.60
CA GLN A 410 0.83 -15.27 -26.35
C GLN A 410 1.96 -16.00 -27.08
N LYS A 411 1.94 -17.34 -27.10
CA LYS A 411 2.90 -18.14 -27.90
C LYS A 411 2.82 -17.77 -29.38
N VAL A 412 1.62 -17.68 -29.94
CA VAL A 412 1.41 -17.27 -31.34
C VAL A 412 1.90 -15.85 -31.59
N LYS A 413 1.62 -14.89 -30.69
CA LYS A 413 2.09 -13.49 -30.81
C LYS A 413 3.62 -13.39 -30.86
N ARG A 414 4.34 -14.27 -30.16
CA ARG A 414 5.80 -14.35 -30.22
C ARG A 414 6.33 -15.02 -31.48
N GLY A 415 5.46 -15.68 -32.26
CA GLY A 415 5.84 -16.44 -33.44
C GLY A 415 6.20 -17.90 -33.16
N ASP A 416 5.84 -18.42 -31.98
CA ASP A 416 6.02 -19.84 -31.68
C ASP A 416 5.11 -20.69 -32.59
N VAL A 417 5.65 -21.81 -33.07
CA VAL A 417 4.85 -22.83 -33.77
C VAL A 417 4.12 -23.69 -32.73
N ILE A 418 2.79 -23.70 -32.78
CA ILE A 418 1.99 -24.57 -31.90
C ILE A 418 1.97 -25.99 -32.49
N PRO A 419 2.39 -27.03 -31.73
CA PRO A 419 2.35 -28.42 -32.20
C PRO A 419 0.92 -28.93 -32.38
N ASP A 420 0.79 -30.11 -33.00
CA ASP A 420 -0.50 -30.81 -33.11
C ASP A 420 -1.12 -31.07 -31.74
N ASN A 421 -2.44 -30.92 -31.64
CA ASN A 421 -3.19 -31.12 -30.41
C ASN A 421 -3.11 -32.59 -29.93
N CYS A 422 -2.80 -32.78 -28.66
CA CYS A 422 -2.94 -34.07 -28.00
C CYS A 422 -4.42 -34.44 -27.92
N TRP A 423 -4.78 -35.69 -28.23
CA TRP A 423 -6.18 -36.14 -28.16
C TRP A 423 -6.79 -36.00 -26.76
N TYR A 424 -5.99 -36.14 -25.72
CA TYR A 424 -6.43 -35.96 -24.33
C TYR A 424 -6.38 -34.49 -23.87
N GLY A 425 -5.86 -33.58 -24.70
CA GLY A 425 -5.74 -32.15 -24.40
C GLY A 425 -5.12 -31.89 -23.03
N TYR A 426 -5.72 -30.95 -22.29
CA TYR A 426 -5.28 -30.61 -20.95
C TYR A 426 -5.46 -31.75 -19.93
N ASN A 427 -6.24 -32.79 -20.23
CA ASN A 427 -6.42 -33.97 -19.38
C ASN A 427 -5.34 -35.04 -19.59
N CYS A 428 -4.38 -34.83 -20.50
CA CYS A 428 -3.33 -35.81 -20.74
C CYS A 428 -2.44 -35.98 -19.50
N ARG A 429 -2.42 -37.17 -18.89
CA ARG A 429 -1.50 -37.46 -17.77
C ARG A 429 -0.05 -37.64 -18.21
N THR A 430 0.17 -38.03 -19.46
CA THR A 430 1.52 -38.28 -20.00
C THR A 430 2.36 -37.00 -20.07
N GLN A 431 1.72 -35.83 -20.18
CA GLN A 431 2.39 -34.53 -20.20
C GLN A 431 3.18 -34.22 -18.92
N THR A 432 2.85 -34.87 -17.79
CA THR A 432 3.44 -34.58 -16.48
C THR A 432 4.69 -35.39 -16.16
N HIS A 433 4.95 -36.47 -16.90
CA HIS A 433 6.05 -37.39 -16.60
C HIS A 433 6.82 -37.89 -17.83
N ARG A 434 6.43 -37.49 -19.05
CA ARG A 434 7.19 -37.78 -20.28
C ARG A 434 7.47 -36.51 -21.07
N LEU A 435 8.64 -35.93 -20.87
CA LEU A 435 9.06 -34.68 -21.52
C LEU A 435 8.96 -34.76 -23.06
N ALA A 436 9.42 -35.84 -23.68
CA ALA A 436 9.34 -36.01 -25.14
C ALA A 436 7.89 -35.99 -25.68
N HIS A 437 6.92 -36.45 -24.89
CA HIS A 437 5.50 -36.34 -25.24
C HIS A 437 5.00 -34.90 -25.05
N ALA A 438 5.34 -34.27 -23.93
CA ALA A 438 4.98 -32.88 -23.61
C ALA A 438 5.50 -31.89 -24.67
N GLN A 439 6.70 -32.11 -25.20
CA GLN A 439 7.30 -31.26 -26.24
C GLN A 439 6.69 -31.49 -27.64
N LYS A 440 6.23 -32.72 -27.94
CA LYS A 440 5.78 -33.10 -29.28
C LYS A 440 4.36 -32.64 -29.59
N LEU A 441 3.50 -32.50 -28.59
CA LEU A 441 2.07 -32.23 -28.76
C LEU A 441 1.63 -31.04 -27.93
N ASN A 442 0.61 -30.33 -28.39
CA ASN A 442 -0.04 -29.27 -27.63
C ASN A 442 -1.02 -29.89 -26.62
N HIS A 443 -0.88 -29.54 -25.34
CA HIS A 443 -1.79 -29.94 -24.27
C HIS A 443 -2.68 -28.80 -23.78
N TRP A 444 -2.48 -27.57 -24.24
CA TRP A 444 -3.30 -26.41 -23.88
C TRP A 444 -4.58 -26.33 -24.72
N CYS A 445 -5.10 -27.48 -25.16
CA CYS A 445 -6.27 -27.60 -26.01
C CYS A 445 -7.36 -28.44 -25.33
N GLU A 446 -8.60 -28.27 -25.81
CA GLU A 446 -9.74 -29.07 -25.38
C GLU A 446 -9.53 -30.56 -25.74
N PRO A 447 -9.85 -31.51 -24.85
CA PRO A 447 -9.79 -32.94 -25.14
C PRO A 447 -10.75 -33.33 -26.27
N THR A 448 -10.28 -34.18 -27.18
CA THR A 448 -11.09 -34.80 -28.23
C THR A 448 -11.34 -36.29 -27.99
N ARG A 449 -10.62 -36.90 -27.03
CA ARG A 449 -10.82 -38.28 -26.54
C ARG A 449 -10.58 -38.37 -25.03
N GLY A 450 -11.31 -39.27 -24.36
CA GLY A 450 -11.22 -39.54 -22.92
C GLY A 450 -12.09 -38.61 -22.08
N ASP A 451 -12.66 -39.14 -21.00
CA ASP A 451 -13.49 -38.35 -20.09
C ASP A 451 -12.67 -37.27 -19.39
N ALA A 452 -13.30 -36.14 -19.09
CA ALA A 452 -12.73 -35.18 -18.17
C ALA A 452 -12.55 -35.86 -16.80
N PRO A 453 -11.40 -35.69 -16.12
CA PRO A 453 -11.32 -36.04 -14.72
C PRO A 453 -12.45 -35.29 -13.99
N PRO A 454 -13.12 -35.92 -13.01
CA PRO A 454 -14.15 -35.22 -12.26
C PRO A 454 -13.57 -33.93 -11.71
N THR A 455 -14.24 -32.80 -11.99
CA THR A 455 -13.90 -31.53 -11.37
C THR A 455 -14.07 -31.70 -9.87
N ASN A 456 -12.98 -31.68 -9.11
CA ASN A 456 -13.07 -31.56 -7.67
C ASN A 456 -13.72 -30.20 -7.39
N VAL A 457 -14.93 -30.25 -6.82
CA VAL A 457 -15.70 -29.10 -6.36
C VAL A 457 -15.05 -28.54 -5.10
#